data_AF-A0A0R0DEP6-F1
#
_entry.id   AF-A0A0R0DEP6-F1
#
_cell.length_a   1.000
_cell.length_b   1.000
_cell.length_c   1.000
_cell.angle_alpha   90.00
_cell.angle_beta   90.00
_cell.angle_gamma   90.00
#
_symmetry.space_group_name_H-M   'P 1'
#
loop_
_entity.id
_entity.type
_entity.pdbx_description
1 polymer ?
#
loop_
_entity_poly.entity_id
_entity_poly.type
_entity_poly.pdbx_seq_one_letter_code
_entity_poly.pdbx_strand_id
1 'polypeptide(L)'
;MRHYLIWSVLLCCSAGLVACGSDSAVPPPPQADATWQSALVPGSAEHPDPVLARVRELERAGAVRDVVVLESFPVQIRLRAGAQTLAELQAMPRKGVVDPSVPPPGP
;
A
#
# COMPACT_ATOMS: atom_id res chain seq x y z
N MET A 1 -18.57 7.61 68.72
CA MET A 1 -17.31 7.01 69.24
C MET A 1 -16.82 5.99 68.23
N ARG A 2 -15.54 6.10 67.85
CA ARG A 2 -14.62 4.99 67.44
C ARG A 2 -15.01 4.25 66.15
N HIS A 3 -14.56 4.65 64.96
CA HIS A 3 -13.19 4.52 64.43
C HIS A 3 -12.57 3.12 64.63
N TYR A 4 -12.20 2.52 63.48
CA TYR A 4 -11.34 1.36 63.25
C TYR A 4 -11.96 -0.03 63.42
N LEU A 5 -12.29 -0.66 62.28
CA LEU A 5 -11.69 -1.94 61.89
C LEU A 5 -12.08 -2.31 60.45
N ILE A 6 -11.07 -2.72 59.68
CA ILE A 6 -11.16 -3.44 58.40
C ILE A 6 -11.16 -2.55 57.13
N TRP A 7 -10.20 -1.65 57.10
CA TRP A 7 -9.25 -1.62 55.97
C TRP A 7 -8.55 -3.01 55.92
N SER A 8 -9.12 -4.03 55.27
CA SER A 8 -8.43 -5.31 54.98
C SER A 8 -9.24 -6.31 54.14
N VAL A 9 -9.91 -5.87 53.07
CA VAL A 9 -10.15 -6.79 51.93
C VAL A 9 -9.87 -6.03 50.64
N LEU A 10 -8.66 -5.48 50.60
CA LEU A 10 -7.94 -5.24 49.36
C LEU A 10 -7.39 -6.60 48.91
N LEU A 11 -8.23 -7.48 48.36
CA LEU A 11 -7.75 -8.67 47.66
C LEU A 11 -8.89 -9.32 46.89
N CYS A 12 -8.59 -9.71 45.65
CA CYS A 12 -9.38 -10.60 44.80
C CYS A 12 -10.44 -9.94 43.91
N CYS A 13 -10.01 -9.25 42.86
CA CYS A 13 -10.69 -9.25 41.54
C CYS A 13 -9.75 -8.65 40.47
N SER A 14 -8.51 -9.15 40.40
CA SER A 14 -7.53 -8.79 39.37
C SER A 14 -7.25 -9.97 38.44
N ALA A 15 -8.31 -10.59 37.91
CA ALA A 15 -8.18 -11.51 36.78
C ALA A 15 -9.52 -11.61 36.04
N GLY A 16 -9.56 -11.02 34.84
CA GLY A 16 -10.71 -11.06 33.95
C GLY A 16 -10.33 -10.57 32.55
N LEU A 17 -9.42 -11.29 31.90
CA LEU A 17 -9.10 -11.21 30.47
C LEU A 17 -10.33 -11.61 29.63
N VAL A 18 -11.03 -10.65 29.03
CA VAL A 18 -12.04 -10.80 27.94
C VAL A 18 -12.20 -9.40 27.32
N ALA A 19 -12.27 -9.10 26.03
CA ALA A 19 -12.01 -9.71 24.72
C ALA A 19 -12.32 -8.61 23.67
N CYS A 20 -11.86 -8.78 22.42
CA CYS A 20 -12.20 -8.02 21.20
C CYS A 20 -11.80 -6.53 21.14
N GLY A 21 -11.33 -5.97 20.03
CA GLY A 21 -11.21 -6.44 18.64
C GLY A 21 -10.16 -5.59 17.92
N SER A 22 -9.48 -6.22 16.96
CA SER A 22 -9.58 -5.84 15.54
C SER A 22 -9.03 -4.46 15.19
N ASP A 23 -7.81 -4.49 14.67
CA ASP A 23 -7.43 -3.81 13.43
C ASP A 23 -7.58 -2.29 13.41
N SER A 24 -6.58 -1.59 13.95
CA SER A 24 -6.30 -0.21 13.53
C SER A 24 -5.50 -0.23 12.22
N ALA A 25 -6.07 -0.77 11.13
CA ALA A 25 -5.75 -0.22 9.83
C ALA A 25 -6.35 1.19 9.84
N VAL A 26 -5.55 2.19 10.23
CA VAL A 26 -5.87 3.58 9.95
C VAL A 26 -6.15 3.65 8.45
N PRO A 27 -7.40 3.87 8.00
CA PRO A 27 -7.62 4.10 6.59
C PRO A 27 -6.77 5.31 6.25
N PRO A 28 -5.91 5.23 5.20
CA PRO A 28 -5.15 6.40 4.79
C PRO A 28 -6.12 7.56 4.60
N PRO A 29 -5.74 8.78 5.00
CA PRO A 29 -6.63 9.93 4.89
C PRO A 29 -7.22 9.94 3.47
N PRO A 30 -8.55 10.10 3.32
CA PRO A 30 -9.15 10.23 2.01
C PRO A 30 -8.39 11.36 1.32
N GLN A 31 -7.68 11.02 0.24
CA GLN A 31 -6.90 11.98 -0.54
C GLN A 31 -7.88 12.98 -1.16
N ALA A 32 -8.24 13.98 -0.36
CA ALA A 32 -9.05 15.11 -0.73
C ALA A 32 -8.34 15.78 -1.92
N ASP A 33 -9.02 15.77 -3.07
CA ASP A 33 -8.58 16.36 -4.34
C ASP A 33 -7.48 15.64 -5.13
N ALA A 34 -7.24 14.35 -4.88
CA ALA A 34 -6.49 13.54 -5.85
C ALA A 34 -7.38 13.28 -7.07
N THR A 35 -7.26 14.12 -8.11
CA THR A 35 -7.85 13.82 -9.42
C THR A 35 -7.28 12.48 -9.88
N TRP A 36 -8.12 11.45 -9.85
CA TRP A 36 -7.73 10.09 -10.22
C TRP A 36 -7.48 10.02 -11.72
N GLN A 37 -6.25 9.74 -12.10
CA GLN A 37 -5.84 9.66 -13.49
C GLN A 37 -5.60 8.21 -13.87
N SER A 38 -6.09 7.82 -15.05
CA SER A 38 -5.75 6.53 -15.65
C SER A 38 -4.39 6.64 -16.32
N ALA A 39 -3.49 5.71 -16.01
CA ALA A 39 -2.18 5.65 -16.62
C ALA A 39 -1.80 4.20 -16.94
N LEU A 40 -0.87 4.07 -17.88
CA LEU A 40 -0.21 2.82 -18.22
C LEU A 40 1.21 2.88 -17.66
N VAL A 41 1.51 1.98 -16.74
CA VAL A 41 2.82 1.87 -16.10
C VAL A 41 3.48 0.59 -16.60
N PRO A 42 4.64 0.66 -17.27
CA PRO A 42 5.40 -0.52 -17.60
C PRO A 42 6.03 -1.08 -16.32
N GLY A 43 5.94 -2.39 -16.16
CA GLY A 43 6.63 -3.17 -15.14
C GLY A 43 8.12 -3.30 -15.43
N SER A 44 8.83 -4.02 -14.55
CA SER A 44 10.23 -4.39 -14.78
C SER A 44 10.31 -5.73 -15.54
N ALA A 45 11.37 -5.91 -16.32
CA ALA A 45 11.71 -7.21 -16.89
C ALA A 45 12.37 -8.18 -15.88
N GLU A 46 12.55 -7.73 -14.63
CA GLU A 46 13.09 -8.53 -13.52
C GLU A 46 12.04 -9.49 -12.93
N HIS A 47 12.49 -10.62 -12.38
CA HIS A 47 11.61 -11.61 -11.73
C HIS A 47 12.03 -11.83 -10.26
N PRO A 48 11.13 -11.65 -9.28
CA PRO A 48 9.77 -11.11 -9.42
C PRO A 48 9.76 -9.62 -9.76
N ASP A 49 8.73 -9.14 -10.47
CA ASP A 49 8.65 -7.73 -10.90
C ASP A 49 8.44 -6.79 -9.69
N PRO A 50 9.41 -5.93 -9.34
CA PRO A 50 9.30 -5.00 -8.23
C PRO A 50 8.18 -3.97 -8.43
N VAL A 51 7.88 -3.55 -9.66
CA VAL A 51 6.82 -2.59 -9.96
C VAL A 51 5.47 -3.23 -9.71
N LEU A 52 5.27 -4.47 -10.17
CA LEU A 52 4.04 -5.21 -9.92
C LEU A 52 3.80 -5.45 -8.42
N ALA A 53 4.86 -5.77 -7.67
CA ALA A 53 4.77 -5.90 -6.21
C ALA A 53 4.29 -4.59 -5.57
N ARG A 54 4.85 -3.45 -5.98
CA ARG A 54 4.47 -2.15 -5.45
C ARG A 54 3.04 -1.75 -5.81
N VAL A 55 2.60 -2.00 -7.04
CA VAL A 55 1.21 -1.74 -7.45
C VAL A 55 0.23 -2.53 -6.57
N ARG A 56 0.51 -3.80 -6.28
CA ARG A 56 -0.33 -4.63 -5.39
C ARG A 56 -0.37 -4.12 -3.96
N GLU A 57 0.72 -3.57 -3.44
CA GLU A 57 0.72 -2.92 -2.13
C GLU A 57 -0.17 -1.68 -2.11
N LEU A 58 -0.06 -0.82 -3.13
CA LEU A 58 -0.83 0.41 -3.24
C LEU A 58 -2.32 0.14 -3.49
N GLU A 59 -2.65 -0.93 -4.21
CA GLU A 59 -4.03 -1.40 -4.38
C GLU A 59 -4.63 -1.84 -3.04
N ARG A 60 -3.89 -2.65 -2.26
CA ARG A 60 -4.32 -3.04 -0.90
C ARG A 60 -4.48 -1.85 0.04
N ALA A 61 -3.65 -0.82 -0.13
CA ALA A 61 -3.75 0.43 0.62
C ALA A 61 -4.86 1.38 0.11
N GLY A 62 -5.55 1.05 -1.00
CA GLY A 62 -6.57 1.91 -1.60
C GLY A 62 -6.02 3.16 -2.32
N ALA A 63 -4.70 3.25 -2.51
CA ALA A 63 -4.04 4.34 -3.23
C ALA A 63 -4.09 4.16 -4.76
N VAL A 64 -4.37 2.94 -5.22
CA VAL A 64 -4.51 2.56 -6.64
C VAL A 64 -5.80 1.76 -6.80
N ARG A 65 -6.48 1.92 -7.94
CA ARG A 65 -7.70 1.17 -8.30
C ARG A 65 -7.76 0.87 -9.80
N ASP A 66 -8.65 -0.05 -10.18
CA ASP A 66 -8.85 -0.50 -11.57
C ASP A 66 -7.54 -1.02 -12.19
N VAL A 67 -6.81 -1.81 -11.41
CA VAL A 67 -5.56 -2.42 -11.85
C VAL A 67 -5.86 -3.52 -12.87
N VAL A 68 -5.31 -3.36 -14.06
CA VAL A 68 -5.36 -4.35 -15.14
C VAL A 68 -3.93 -4.66 -15.56
N VAL A 69 -3.52 -5.89 -15.34
CA VAL A 69 -2.22 -6.40 -15.79
C VAL A 69 -2.39 -6.96 -17.20
N LEU A 70 -1.60 -6.44 -18.13
CA LEU A 70 -1.56 -6.87 -19.53
C LEU A 70 -0.42 -7.88 -19.69
N GLU A 71 -0.71 -8.97 -20.38
CA GLU A 71 0.24 -10.05 -20.68
C GLU A 71 1.23 -9.63 -21.80
N SER A 72 2.10 -8.66 -21.50
CA SER A 72 3.19 -8.20 -22.37
C SER A 72 4.56 -8.39 -21.71
N PHE A 73 5.65 -8.23 -22.48
CA PHE A 73 7.01 -8.24 -21.94
C PHE A 73 7.80 -6.97 -22.34
N PRO A 74 8.22 -6.12 -21.38
CA PRO A 74 7.88 -6.18 -19.96
C PRO A 74 6.36 -6.04 -19.72
N VAL A 75 5.91 -6.50 -18.54
CA VAL A 75 4.49 -6.46 -18.16
C VAL A 75 3.98 -5.03 -18.24
N GLN A 76 2.78 -4.81 -18.77
CA GLN A 76 2.16 -3.49 -18.77
C GLN A 76 1.01 -3.47 -17.77
N ILE A 77 0.93 -2.44 -16.95
CA ILE A 77 -0.06 -2.35 -15.88
C ILE A 77 -0.85 -1.06 -16.09
N ARG A 78 -2.13 -1.19 -16.42
CA ARG A 78 -3.06 -0.07 -16.47
C ARG A 78 -3.70 0.09 -15.10
N LEU A 79 -3.72 1.31 -14.57
CA LEU A 79 -4.28 1.59 -13.26
C LEU A 79 -4.77 3.03 -13.15
N ARG A 80 -5.63 3.30 -12.17
CA ARG A 80 -6.01 4.65 -11.76
C ARG A 80 -5.40 4.98 -10.41
N ALA A 81 -4.72 6.12 -10.32
CA ALA A 81 -4.14 6.61 -9.07
C ALA A 81 -4.05 8.14 -9.05
N GLY A 82 -3.70 8.71 -7.89
CA GLY A 82 -3.33 10.12 -7.78
C GLY A 82 -2.03 10.44 -8.53
N ALA A 83 -1.86 11.69 -8.94
CA ALA A 83 -0.68 12.14 -9.69
C ALA A 83 0.65 11.82 -8.98
N GLN A 84 0.69 11.98 -7.65
CA GLN A 84 1.86 11.65 -6.84
C GLN A 84 2.19 10.15 -6.89
N THR A 85 1.19 9.30 -6.70
CA THR A 85 1.36 7.84 -6.76
C THR A 85 1.80 7.37 -8.15
N LEU A 86 1.29 8.00 -9.21
CA LEU A 86 1.74 7.73 -10.57
C LEU A 86 3.20 8.16 -10.77
N ALA A 87 3.60 9.33 -10.28
CA ALA A 87 4.98 9.79 -10.35
C ALA A 87 5.93 8.85 -9.59
N GLU A 88 5.52 8.37 -8.42
CA GLU A 88 6.28 7.38 -7.64
C GLU A 88 6.46 6.07 -8.42
N LEU A 89 5.39 5.51 -8.98
CA LEU A 89 5.44 4.31 -9.82
C LEU A 89 6.26 4.54 -11.11
N GLN A 90 6.29 5.78 -11.61
CA GLN A 90 7.07 6.13 -12.78
C GLN A 90 8.56 6.26 -12.50
N ALA A 91 8.92 6.72 -11.30
CA ALA A 91 10.30 6.89 -10.86
C ALA A 91 10.98 5.60 -10.41
N MET A 92 10.23 4.48 -10.25
CA MET A 92 10.82 3.20 -9.89
C MET A 92 11.85 2.74 -10.94
N PRO A 93 13.03 2.23 -10.50
CA PRO A 93 14.03 1.73 -11.43
C PRO A 93 13.47 0.53 -12.20
N ARG A 94 13.54 0.59 -13.53
CA ARG A 94 13.09 -0.48 -14.43
C ARG A 94 14.28 -0.98 -15.21
N LYS A 95 14.58 -2.28 -15.15
CA LYS A 95 15.49 -2.89 -16.12
C LYS A 95 14.70 -3.33 -17.35
N GLY A 96 15.23 -3.03 -18.53
CA GLY A 96 14.69 -3.52 -19.80
C GLY A 96 13.56 -2.70 -20.43
N VAL A 97 13.17 -1.56 -19.85
CA VAL A 97 12.36 -0.57 -20.56
C VAL A 97 13.27 0.17 -21.54
N VAL A 98 13.15 -0.16 -22.82
CA VAL A 98 13.76 0.61 -23.90
C VAL A 98 13.08 1.98 -23.88
N ASP A 99 13.82 3.03 -23.56
CA ASP A 99 13.34 4.40 -23.73
C ASP A 99 13.05 4.60 -25.22
N PRO A 100 11.79 4.86 -25.64
CA PRO A 100 11.47 5.04 -27.06
C PRO A 100 12.15 6.27 -27.67
N SER A 101 12.72 7.15 -26.83
CA SER A 101 13.51 8.31 -27.23
C SER A 101 14.97 7.96 -27.51
N VAL A 102 15.44 6.78 -27.08
CA VAL A 102 16.80 6.31 -27.32
C VAL A 102 16.79 5.42 -28.58
N PRO A 103 17.39 5.87 -29.69
CA PRO A 103 17.47 5.04 -30.89
C PRO A 103 18.26 3.76 -30.59
N PRO A 104 17.88 2.62 -31.19
CA PRO A 104 18.61 1.38 -30.99
C PRO A 104 20.07 1.57 -31.42
N PRO A 105 21.05 0.96 -30.70
CA PRO A 105 22.43 0.99 -31.15
C PRO A 105 22.50 0.42 -32.58
N GLY A 106 23.16 1.17 -33.47
CA GLY A 106 23.34 0.76 -34.86
C GLY A 106 24.11 -0.57 -34.97
N PRO A 107 23.97 -1.28 -36.09
CA PRO A 107 24.66 -2.56 -36.34
C PRO A 107 26.19 -2.42 -36.31
#